data_AF-A0A7S3T780-F1
#
_entry.id   AF-A0A7S3T780-F1
#
_cell.length_a   1.000
_cell.length_b   1.000
_cell.length_c   1.000
_cell.angle_alpha   90.00
_cell.angle_beta   90.00
_cell.angle_gamma   90.00
#
_symmetry.space_group_name_H-M   'P 1'
#
loop_
_entity.id
_entity.type
_entity.pdbx_description
1 polymer ?
#
loop_
_entity_poly.entity_id
_entity_poly.type
_entity_poly.pdbx_seq_one_letter_code
_entity_poly.pdbx_strand_id
1 'polypeptide(L)'
;YFNANPKLGCRPSQHSRNGAWWSNNPGIVGMEWTPEGVKVFHIPKREIPSDIHEGKPDPDTWNRWIVAYLPFGHGCQNVAQPQELVFNIQLCGDWAGNAWAKSCGGAHSGGCHSDIWDPPADCCTQFVMSPAGEQTIRNAYFEINSIKVYTPPNVYSKLSGTYMRGGVALKA
;
A
#
# COMPACT_ATOMS: atom_id res chain seq x y z
N TYR A 1 -13.71 18.48 0.20
CA TYR A 1 -13.25 17.45 -0.75
C TYR A 1 -13.72 16.06 -0.33
N PHE A 2 -15.04 15.84 -0.26
CA PHE A 2 -15.60 14.51 -0.03
C PHE A 2 -16.15 14.02 -1.37
N ASN A 3 -15.49 13.03 -1.96
CA ASN A 3 -15.90 12.47 -3.25
C ASN A 3 -17.06 11.51 -3.00
N ALA A 4 -18.11 11.55 -3.82
CA ALA A 4 -19.38 10.84 -3.62
C ALA A 4 -19.31 9.30 -3.78
N ASN A 5 -18.11 8.72 -3.87
CA ASN A 5 -17.91 7.28 -3.90
C ASN A 5 -17.42 6.80 -2.52
N PRO A 6 -18.26 6.09 -1.75
CA PRO A 6 -17.90 5.63 -0.40
C PRO A 6 -16.71 4.67 -0.40
N LYS A 7 -16.33 4.09 -1.54
CA LYS A 7 -15.16 3.22 -1.67
C LYS A 7 -13.81 3.96 -1.71
N LEU A 8 -13.79 5.28 -1.89
CA LEU A 8 -12.53 6.03 -2.09
C LEU A 8 -11.86 6.49 -0.79
N GLY A 9 -12.58 6.47 0.34
CA GLY A 9 -12.06 6.87 1.65
C GLY A 9 -11.48 8.29 1.69
N CYS A 10 -10.61 8.53 2.68
CA CYS A 10 -9.90 9.79 2.86
C CYS A 10 -8.49 9.68 2.25
N ARG A 11 -8.27 10.30 1.08
CA ARG A 11 -6.95 10.33 0.43
C ARG A 11 -6.25 11.66 0.73
N PRO A 12 -5.10 11.68 1.44
CA PRO A 12 -4.30 12.90 1.55
C PRO A 12 -3.73 13.28 0.18
N SER A 13 -3.31 14.54 0.04
CA SER A 13 -2.53 14.93 -1.14
C SER A 13 -1.24 14.13 -1.19
N GLN A 14 -0.95 13.52 -2.34
CA GLN A 14 0.27 12.74 -2.57
C GLN A 14 0.67 12.88 -4.03
N HIS A 15 1.97 12.78 -4.29
CA HIS A 15 2.50 12.66 -5.64
C HIS A 15 2.20 11.26 -6.19
N SER A 16 1.71 11.19 -7.44
CA SER A 16 1.48 9.91 -8.10
C SER A 16 2.82 9.23 -8.39
N ARG A 17 3.01 8.01 -7.88
CA ARG A 17 4.20 7.18 -8.08
C ARG A 17 3.75 5.82 -8.61
N ASN A 18 4.33 5.37 -9.72
CA ASN A 18 4.02 4.06 -10.30
C ASN A 18 5.02 2.98 -9.84
N GLY A 19 4.78 1.72 -10.21
CA GLY A 19 5.66 0.61 -9.83
C GLY A 19 7.11 0.78 -10.28
N ALA A 20 7.34 1.33 -11.48
CA ALA A 20 8.68 1.60 -11.99
C ALA A 20 9.44 2.64 -11.12
N TRP A 21 8.75 3.67 -10.64
CA TRP A 21 9.34 4.64 -9.71
C TRP A 21 9.75 3.97 -8.40
N TRP A 22 8.88 3.13 -7.81
CA TRP A 22 9.17 2.42 -6.57
C TRP A 22 10.33 1.43 -6.73
N SER A 23 10.38 0.69 -7.84
CA SER A 23 11.48 -0.22 -8.16
C SER A 23 12.83 0.50 -8.28
N ASN A 24 12.84 1.70 -8.87
CA ASN A 24 14.05 2.52 -9.00
C ASN A 24 14.44 3.29 -7.72
N ASN A 25 13.57 3.35 -6.71
CA ASN A 25 13.81 4.07 -5.47
C ASN A 25 13.60 3.16 -4.25
N PRO A 26 14.36 2.05 -4.14
CA PRO A 26 14.24 1.14 -3.01
C PRO A 26 14.61 1.86 -1.72
N GLY A 27 14.02 1.41 -0.62
CA GLY A 27 14.18 2.04 0.68
C GLY A 27 13.19 1.48 1.68
N ILE A 28 12.97 2.24 2.74
CA ILE A 28 12.01 1.89 3.79
C ILE A 28 10.71 2.64 3.50
N VAL A 29 9.61 1.90 3.49
CA VAL A 29 8.27 2.48 3.67
C VAL A 29 7.94 2.33 5.14
N GLY A 30 7.88 3.46 5.84
CA GLY A 30 7.62 3.53 7.28
C GLY A 30 6.22 4.08 7.55
N MET A 31 5.64 3.71 8.68
CA MET A 31 4.39 4.28 9.17
C MET A 31 4.52 4.59 10.65
N GLU A 32 4.24 5.83 11.02
CA GLU A 32 3.95 6.23 12.39
C GLU A 32 2.43 6.35 12.54
N TRP A 33 1.90 5.76 13.59
CA TRP A 33 0.49 5.87 13.96
C TRP A 33 0.40 6.23 15.43
N THR A 34 -0.15 7.41 15.69
CA THR A 34 -0.43 7.93 17.02
C THR A 34 -1.90 8.38 17.15
N PRO A 35 -2.37 8.76 18.36
CA PRO A 35 -3.70 9.35 18.53
C PRO A 35 -3.92 10.64 17.73
N GLU A 36 -2.87 11.34 17.30
CA GLU A 36 -2.93 12.56 16.49
C GLU A 36 -3.08 12.29 15.00
N GLY A 37 -2.77 11.07 14.53
CA GLY A 37 -2.88 10.72 13.11
C GLY A 37 -1.89 9.64 12.65
N VAL A 38 -1.81 9.52 11.32
CA VAL A 38 -0.90 8.61 10.64
C VAL A 38 0.05 9.39 9.73
N LYS A 39 1.35 9.18 9.87
CA LYS A 39 2.37 9.63 8.93
C LYS A 39 2.94 8.43 8.18
N VAL A 40 3.08 8.56 6.87
CA VAL A 40 3.74 7.56 6.03
C VAL A 40 5.01 8.16 5.47
N PHE A 41 6.11 7.42 5.57
CA PHE A 41 7.43 7.83 5.16
C PHE A 41 7.92 6.96 4.00
N HIS A 42 8.70 7.56 3.11
CA HIS A 42 9.57 6.82 2.21
C HIS A 42 10.99 7.32 2.38
N ILE A 43 11.83 6.48 3.00
CA ILE A 43 13.22 6.77 3.29
C ILE A 43 14.07 6.03 2.25
N PRO A 44 14.70 6.74 1.29
CA PRO A 44 15.52 6.11 0.27
C PRO A 44 16.66 5.30 0.89
N LYS A 45 17.05 4.18 0.26
CA LYS A 45 18.09 3.27 0.78
C LYS A 45 19.40 3.97 1.18
N ARG A 46 19.76 5.05 0.48
CA ARG A 46 21.00 5.82 0.70
C ARG A 46 20.90 6.82 1.86
N GLU A 47 19.71 7.00 2.40
CA GLU A 47 19.39 7.99 3.41
C GLU A 47 18.84 7.35 4.68
N ILE A 48 18.89 6.02 4.81
CA ILE A 48 18.41 5.31 6.00
C ILE A 48 19.16 5.85 7.23
N PRO A 49 18.47 6.43 8.21
CA PRO A 49 19.09 7.00 9.40
C PRO A 49 19.60 5.91 10.37
N SER A 50 20.55 6.29 11.23
CA SER A 50 21.24 5.35 12.13
C SER A 50 20.32 4.76 13.21
N ASP A 51 19.33 5.51 13.65
CA ASP A 51 18.29 5.07 14.60
C ASP A 51 17.56 3.80 14.13
N ILE A 52 17.30 3.65 12.83
CA ILE A 52 16.75 2.42 12.23
C ILE A 52 17.76 1.27 12.28
N HIS A 53 19.03 1.54 11.99
CA HIS A 53 20.10 0.54 12.05
C HIS A 53 20.33 0.03 13.48
N GLU A 54 20.21 0.91 14.46
CA GLU A 54 20.33 0.63 15.89
C GLU A 54 19.06 0.00 16.49
N GLY A 55 17.98 -0.09 15.71
CA GLY A 55 16.71 -0.65 16.16
C GLY A 55 15.97 0.24 17.16
N LYS A 56 16.23 1.54 17.16
CA LYS A 56 15.61 2.56 18.02
C LYS A 56 15.02 3.70 17.17
N PRO A 57 14.06 3.41 16.26
CA PRO A 57 13.55 4.41 15.33
C PRO A 57 12.95 5.63 16.06
N ASP A 58 13.24 6.81 15.53
CA ASP A 58 12.75 8.11 16.02
C ASP A 58 12.09 8.91 14.88
N PRO A 59 10.78 8.67 14.63
CA PRO A 59 10.04 9.28 13.53
C PRO A 59 9.94 10.82 13.59
N ASP A 60 10.15 11.45 14.74
CA ASP A 60 10.13 12.91 14.85
C ASP A 60 11.26 13.57 14.05
N THR A 61 12.36 12.84 13.82
CA THR A 61 13.50 13.27 13.00
C THR A 61 13.29 13.02 11.51
N TRP A 62 12.20 12.34 11.10
CA TRP A 62 11.99 11.82 9.74
C TRP A 62 11.12 12.72 8.85
N ASN A 63 10.73 13.91 9.30
CA ASN A 63 9.73 14.77 8.62
C ASN A 63 10.03 15.03 7.13
N ARG A 64 11.31 15.08 6.74
CA ARG A 64 11.73 15.29 5.34
C ARG A 64 11.36 14.15 4.39
N TRP A 65 11.03 12.97 4.91
CA TRP A 65 10.66 11.78 4.15
C TRP A 65 9.16 11.49 4.18
N ILE A 66 8.34 12.39 4.74
CA ILE A 66 6.88 12.22 4.75
C ILE A 66 6.37 12.25 3.30
N VAL A 67 5.64 11.20 2.92
CA VAL A 67 4.96 11.08 1.63
C VAL A 67 3.43 11.11 1.75
N ALA A 68 2.91 10.88 2.96
CA ALA A 68 1.50 11.06 3.26
C ALA A 68 1.31 11.42 4.74
N TYR A 69 0.33 12.28 5.02
CA TYR A 69 -0.06 12.64 6.38
C TYR A 69 -1.59 12.67 6.49
N LEU A 70 -2.12 11.92 7.45
CA LEU A 70 -3.55 11.84 7.78
C LEU A 70 -3.73 12.26 9.24
N PRO A 71 -3.95 13.56 9.52
CA PRO A 71 -4.26 14.00 10.88
C PRO A 71 -5.64 13.50 11.32
N PHE A 72 -5.75 13.07 12.57
CA PHE A 72 -7.03 12.75 13.18
C PHE A 72 -7.66 14.00 13.80
N GLY A 73 -8.85 14.36 13.31
CA GLY A 73 -9.68 15.39 13.94
C GLY A 73 -10.44 14.87 15.16
N HIS A 74 -11.20 15.75 15.81
CA HIS A 74 -12.10 15.35 16.91
C HIS A 74 -13.02 14.20 16.48
N GLY A 75 -13.01 13.10 17.25
CA GLY A 75 -13.81 11.90 16.97
C GLY A 75 -13.11 10.83 16.11
N CYS A 76 -11.94 11.11 15.53
CA CYS A 76 -11.23 10.15 14.67
C CYS A 76 -10.20 9.27 15.42
N GLN A 77 -10.06 9.42 16.73
CA GLN A 77 -8.99 8.75 17.50
C GLN A 77 -9.19 7.23 17.65
N ASN A 78 -10.42 6.74 17.48
CA ASN A 78 -10.79 5.33 17.65
C ASN A 78 -11.36 4.69 16.37
N VAL A 79 -11.05 5.25 15.19
CA VAL A 79 -11.63 4.79 13.91
C VAL A 79 -11.12 3.44 13.45
N ALA A 80 -10.04 2.92 14.05
CA ALA A 80 -9.50 1.63 13.70
C ALA A 80 -9.03 0.86 14.94
N GLN A 81 -9.33 -0.45 14.92
CA GLN A 81 -8.91 -1.45 15.89
C GLN A 81 -7.47 -1.92 15.60
N PRO A 82 -6.86 -2.85 16.36
CA PRO A 82 -5.58 -3.45 15.96
C PRO A 82 -5.63 -3.94 14.50
N GLN A 83 -4.63 -3.57 13.71
CA GLN A 83 -4.58 -3.83 12.27
C GLN A 83 -3.73 -5.06 11.92
N GLU A 84 -4.01 -5.64 10.76
CA GLU A 84 -3.17 -6.66 10.12
C GLU A 84 -2.35 -6.02 8.99
N LEU A 85 -1.08 -6.40 8.85
CA LEU A 85 -0.25 -6.00 7.70
C LEU A 85 -0.59 -6.91 6.51
N VAL A 86 -1.00 -6.31 5.39
CA VAL A 86 -1.39 -7.03 4.17
C VAL A 86 -0.49 -6.61 3.01
N PHE A 87 0.17 -7.58 2.40
CA PHE A 87 0.89 -7.41 1.13
C PHE A 87 0.14 -8.17 0.04
N ASN A 88 -0.21 -7.48 -1.04
CA ASN A 88 -1.05 -8.03 -2.08
C ASN A 88 -0.72 -7.35 -3.41
N ILE A 89 -0.60 -8.16 -4.47
CA ILE A 89 -0.56 -7.69 -5.85
C ILE A 89 -1.85 -8.20 -6.51
N GLN A 90 -2.88 -7.37 -6.49
CA GLN A 90 -4.12 -7.63 -7.20
C GLN A 90 -4.09 -7.03 -8.59
N LEU A 91 -4.69 -7.73 -9.53
CA LEU A 91 -4.79 -7.32 -10.93
C LEU A 91 -6.26 -7.04 -11.26
N CYS A 92 -6.49 -6.05 -12.11
CA CYS A 92 -7.83 -5.65 -12.55
C CYS A 92 -8.74 -5.26 -11.37
N GLY A 93 -9.79 -6.04 -11.11
CA GLY A 93 -10.69 -5.81 -10.00
C GLY A 93 -11.45 -4.49 -10.07
N ASP A 94 -12.08 -4.13 -8.94
CA ASP A 94 -12.91 -2.93 -8.77
C ASP A 94 -12.21 -1.63 -9.18
N TRP A 95 -10.88 -1.53 -9.03
CA TRP A 95 -10.16 -0.30 -9.33
C TRP A 95 -9.39 -0.39 -10.65
N ALA A 96 -8.38 -1.27 -10.76
CA ALA A 96 -7.52 -1.28 -11.94
C ALA A 96 -8.28 -1.72 -13.21
N GLY A 97 -9.28 -2.60 -13.09
CA GLY A 97 -10.15 -3.00 -14.22
C GLY A 97 -10.97 -1.82 -14.74
N ASN A 98 -11.68 -1.13 -13.84
CA ASN A 98 -12.46 0.06 -14.19
C ASN A 98 -11.59 1.22 -14.74
N ALA A 99 -10.33 1.32 -14.29
CA ALA A 99 -9.38 2.31 -14.81
C ALA A 99 -8.76 1.89 -16.16
N TRP A 100 -8.71 0.59 -16.47
CA TRP A 100 -8.09 0.04 -17.66
C TRP A 100 -8.70 0.62 -18.94
N ALA A 101 -10.03 0.69 -19.01
CA ALA A 101 -10.73 1.24 -20.16
C ALA A 101 -10.35 2.71 -20.46
N LYS A 102 -10.01 3.48 -19.43
CA LYS A 102 -9.66 4.91 -19.54
C LYS A 102 -8.17 5.13 -19.84
N SER A 103 -7.31 4.34 -19.21
CA SER A 103 -5.85 4.52 -19.27
C SER A 103 -5.17 3.70 -20.37
N CYS A 104 -5.79 2.59 -20.76
CA CYS A 104 -5.24 1.61 -21.71
C CYS A 104 -6.18 1.36 -22.90
N GLY A 105 -7.30 2.10 -23.00
CA GLY A 105 -8.36 1.88 -24.02
C GLY A 105 -7.88 1.96 -25.47
N GLY A 106 -6.74 2.60 -25.75
CA GLY A 106 -6.11 2.61 -27.08
C GLY A 106 -5.51 1.26 -27.51
N ALA A 107 -5.37 0.29 -26.61
CA ALA A 107 -4.91 -1.08 -26.92
C ALA A 107 -6.02 -1.99 -27.48
N HIS A 108 -7.28 -1.54 -27.47
CA HIS A 108 -8.42 -2.30 -27.98
C HIS A 108 -9.16 -1.52 -29.05
N SER A 109 -9.02 -1.94 -30.31
CA SER A 109 -9.67 -1.34 -31.48
C SER A 109 -11.20 -1.48 -31.52
N GLY A 110 -11.80 -2.20 -30.56
CA GLY A 110 -13.24 -2.49 -30.49
C GLY A 110 -14.00 -1.86 -29.31
N GLY A 111 -13.35 -0.99 -28.53
CA GLY A 111 -13.91 -0.49 -27.26
C GLY A 111 -13.65 -1.47 -26.11
N CYS A 112 -13.15 -0.93 -25.00
CA CYS A 112 -12.79 -1.72 -23.83
C CYS A 112 -14.00 -1.87 -22.90
N HIS A 113 -14.49 -3.10 -22.72
CA HIS A 113 -15.49 -3.42 -21.71
C HIS A 113 -14.78 -3.75 -20.37
N SER A 114 -15.36 -3.29 -19.26
CA SER A 114 -14.92 -3.70 -17.92
C SER A 114 -16.12 -4.24 -17.16
N ASP A 115 -16.07 -5.54 -16.90
CA ASP A 115 -17.03 -6.24 -16.06
C ASP A 115 -16.32 -7.39 -15.36
N ILE A 116 -15.95 -7.15 -14.09
CA ILE A 116 -15.27 -8.15 -13.25
C ILE A 116 -16.07 -9.46 -13.11
N TRP A 117 -17.38 -9.43 -13.37
CA TRP A 117 -18.26 -10.61 -13.28
C TRP A 117 -18.34 -11.39 -14.59
N ASP A 118 -17.82 -10.87 -15.69
CA ASP A 118 -17.68 -11.56 -16.98
C ASP A 118 -16.21 -11.50 -17.48
N PRO A 119 -15.30 -12.29 -16.88
CA PRO A 119 -13.87 -12.30 -17.26
C PRO A 119 -13.59 -12.48 -18.76
N PRO A 120 -14.36 -13.32 -19.50
CA PRO A 120 -14.25 -13.39 -20.96
C PRO A 120 -14.55 -12.09 -21.70
N ALA A 121 -15.28 -11.14 -21.11
CA ALA A 121 -15.59 -9.84 -21.70
C ALA A 121 -14.80 -8.68 -21.06
N ASP A 122 -14.19 -8.87 -19.88
CA ASP A 122 -13.35 -7.86 -19.22
C ASP A 122 -11.97 -7.76 -19.85
N CYS A 123 -11.69 -6.64 -20.51
CA CYS A 123 -10.44 -6.47 -21.27
C CYS A 123 -9.18 -6.48 -20.39
N CYS A 124 -9.27 -6.03 -19.13
CA CYS A 124 -8.12 -6.12 -18.23
C CYS A 124 -7.79 -7.58 -17.95
N THR A 125 -8.81 -8.39 -17.66
CA THR A 125 -8.65 -9.82 -17.38
C THR A 125 -8.16 -10.57 -18.62
N GLN A 126 -8.72 -10.29 -19.80
CA GLN A 126 -8.20 -10.81 -21.07
C GLN A 126 -6.73 -10.48 -21.30
N PHE A 127 -6.33 -9.22 -21.03
CA PHE A 127 -4.93 -8.80 -21.17
C PHE A 127 -4.03 -9.59 -20.22
N VAL A 128 -4.37 -9.63 -18.93
CA VAL A 128 -3.59 -10.34 -17.90
C VAL A 128 -3.44 -11.83 -18.23
N MET A 129 -4.46 -12.46 -18.82
CA MET A 129 -4.43 -13.86 -19.25
C MET A 129 -3.72 -14.11 -20.60
N SER A 130 -3.38 -13.05 -21.35
CA SER A 130 -2.68 -13.17 -22.62
C SER A 130 -1.17 -13.41 -22.42
N PRO A 131 -0.45 -13.97 -23.42
CA PRO A 131 1.02 -14.08 -23.36
C PRO A 131 1.73 -12.73 -23.13
N ALA A 132 1.17 -11.64 -23.66
CA ALA A 132 1.71 -10.29 -23.44
C ALA A 132 1.51 -9.82 -21.98
N GLY A 133 0.35 -10.12 -21.40
CA GLY A 133 0.07 -9.87 -19.98
C GLY A 133 1.00 -10.67 -19.09
N GLU A 134 1.13 -11.98 -19.34
CA GLU A 134 2.05 -12.86 -18.61
C GLU A 134 3.46 -12.27 -18.60
N GLN A 135 3.99 -11.87 -19.76
CA GLN A 135 5.32 -11.28 -19.86
C GLN A 135 5.45 -9.95 -19.08
N THR A 136 4.39 -9.14 -19.08
CA THR A 136 4.36 -7.84 -18.39
C THR A 136 4.37 -7.99 -16.87
N ILE A 137 3.62 -8.96 -16.33
CA ILE A 137 3.45 -9.13 -14.88
C ILE A 137 4.59 -9.92 -14.23
N ARG A 138 5.52 -10.51 -14.99
CA ARG A 138 6.71 -11.23 -14.44
C ARG A 138 7.53 -10.38 -13.47
N ASN A 139 7.55 -9.07 -13.65
CA ASN A 139 8.31 -8.14 -12.80
C ASN A 139 7.45 -7.51 -11.69
N ALA A 140 6.19 -7.95 -11.51
CA ALA A 140 5.31 -7.48 -10.45
C ALA A 140 5.47 -8.38 -9.21
N TYR A 141 6.50 -8.11 -8.40
CA TYR A 141 6.77 -8.83 -7.16
C TYR A 141 7.21 -7.87 -6.04
N PHE A 142 7.11 -8.32 -4.79
CA PHE A 142 7.73 -7.65 -3.65
C PHE A 142 9.06 -8.33 -3.31
N GLU A 143 10.10 -7.54 -3.12
CA GLU A 143 11.37 -7.98 -2.56
C GLU A 143 11.54 -7.34 -1.17
N ILE A 144 11.14 -8.07 -0.12
CA ILE A 144 11.08 -7.53 1.25
C ILE A 144 12.23 -8.12 2.06
N ASN A 145 13.18 -7.26 2.43
CA ASN A 145 14.31 -7.67 3.28
C ASN A 145 13.90 -7.93 4.73
N SER A 146 13.05 -7.08 5.30
CA SER A 146 12.58 -7.24 6.67
C SER A 146 11.31 -6.45 6.93
N ILE A 147 10.54 -6.89 7.90
CA ILE A 147 9.41 -6.16 8.48
C ILE A 147 9.69 -6.03 9.97
N LYS A 148 9.61 -4.81 10.49
CA LYS A 148 9.80 -4.52 11.92
C LYS A 148 8.65 -3.66 12.40
N VAL A 149 8.11 -3.99 13.57
CA VAL A 149 7.05 -3.24 14.23
C VAL A 149 7.58 -2.80 15.59
N TYR A 150 7.43 -1.51 15.87
CA TYR A 150 7.87 -0.88 17.11
C TYR A 150 6.67 -0.29 17.82
N THR A 151 6.75 -0.21 19.13
CA THR A 151 5.72 0.41 19.96
C THR A 151 6.31 1.56 20.72
N PRO A 152 5.62 2.72 20.77
CA PRO A 152 6.10 3.85 21.54
C PRO A 152 6.28 3.47 23.02
N PRO A 153 7.18 4.15 23.75
CA PRO A 153 7.28 4.01 25.18
C PRO A 153 5.91 4.14 25.86
N ASN A 154 5.62 3.27 26.82
CA ASN A 154 4.36 3.27 27.60
C ASN A 154 3.09 2.88 26.83
N VAL A 155 3.19 2.32 25.62
CA VAL A 155 2.06 1.71 24.91
C VAL A 155 2.12 0.19 25.05
N TYR A 156 1.06 -0.42 25.58
CA TYR A 156 0.93 -1.87 25.62
C TYR A 156 0.78 -2.41 24.19
N SER A 157 1.73 -3.23 23.76
CA SER A 157 1.55 -4.10 22.60
C SER A 157 1.27 -5.53 23.03
N LYS A 158 0.37 -6.20 22.29
CA LYS A 158 0.42 -7.66 22.26
C LYS A 158 1.75 -8.06 21.64
N LEU A 159 2.36 -9.11 22.19
CA LEU A 159 3.66 -9.64 21.76
C LEU A 159 3.80 -9.61 20.23
N SER A 160 4.92 -9.09 19.75
CA SER A 160 5.30 -9.22 18.34
C SER A 160 5.37 -10.70 17.97
N GLY A 161 4.77 -11.09 16.84
CA GLY A 161 4.77 -12.46 16.33
C GLY A 161 4.17 -12.52 14.94
N THR A 162 4.39 -13.62 14.23
CA THR A 162 3.69 -13.89 12.97
C THR A 162 2.35 -14.53 13.34
N TYR A 163 1.25 -13.99 12.84
CA TYR A 163 -0.10 -14.49 13.14
C TYR A 163 -0.82 -14.84 11.84
N MET A 164 -1.55 -15.94 11.82
CA MET A 164 -2.57 -16.20 10.79
C MET A 164 -3.72 -15.20 10.93
N ARG A 165 -4.49 -15.04 9.85
CA ARG A 165 -5.76 -14.30 9.85
C ARG A 165 -6.60 -14.69 11.07
N GLY A 166 -7.02 -13.71 11.86
CA GLY A 166 -7.77 -13.95 13.11
C GLY A 166 -6.90 -14.05 14.37
N GLY A 167 -5.62 -13.69 14.30
CA GLY A 167 -4.76 -13.52 15.48
C GLY A 167 -4.23 -14.82 16.08
N VAL A 168 -4.26 -15.93 15.34
CA VAL A 168 -3.66 -17.21 15.77
C VAL A 168 -2.17 -17.16 15.51
N ALA A 169 -1.34 -17.34 16.55
CA ALA A 169 0.11 -17.34 16.39
C ALA A 169 0.55 -18.47 15.43
N LEU A 170 1.35 -18.13 14.43
CA LEU A 170 2.08 -19.11 13.63
C LEU A 170 3.13 -19.72 14.54
N LYS A 171 2.90 -20.98 14.93
CA LYS A 171 3.93 -21.77 15.60
C LYS A 171 5.04 -22.03 14.58
N ALA A 172 6.27 -21.70 14.95
CA ALA A 172 7.47 -22.09 14.22
C ALA A 172 7.64 -23.62 14.25
#